data_AF-A0A967GWI9-F1
#
_entry.id   AF-A0A967GWI9-F1
#
_cell.length_a   1.000
_cell.length_b   1.000
_cell.length_c   1.000
_cell.angle_alpha   90.00
_cell.angle_beta   90.00
_cell.angle_gamma   90.00
#
_symmetry.space_group_name_H-M   'P 1'
#
loop_
_entity.id
_entity.type
_entity.pdbx_description
1 polymer ?
#
loop_
_entity_poly.entity_id
_entity_poly.type
_entity_poly.pdbx_seq_one_letter_code
_entity_poly.pdbx_strand_id
1 'polypeptide(L)' 'AGMTMAQMTLRWILDFEAVSVIIPGASTPEQVRENAAVSALPPLSDELHRFLRRFYEAEVHQHIRGAY' A
#
# COMPACT_ATOMS: atom_id res chain seq x y z
N ALA A 1 -3.43 -16.10 8.81
CA ALA A 1 -4.53 -15.41 8.10
C ALA A 1 -3.92 -14.29 7.26
N GLY A 2 -4.30 -14.16 6.00
CA GLY A 2 -3.73 -13.16 5.08
C GLY A 2 -4.24 -11.74 5.37
N MET A 3 -3.50 -10.73 4.90
CA MET A 3 -3.91 -9.33 4.93
C MET A 3 -5.12 -9.10 4.03
N THR A 4 -6.01 -8.16 4.38
CA THR A 4 -6.99 -7.63 3.42
C THR A 4 -6.29 -6.84 2.33
N MET A 5 -6.96 -6.59 1.19
CA MET A 5 -6.41 -5.73 0.13
C MET A 5 -6.09 -4.32 0.64
N ALA A 6 -6.95 -3.76 1.51
CA ALA A 6 -6.70 -2.46 2.12
C ALA A 6 -5.45 -2.49 3.00
N GLN A 7 -5.32 -3.49 3.87
CA GLN A 7 -4.16 -3.64 4.75
C GLN A 7 -2.85 -3.83 3.96
N MET A 8 -2.86 -4.66 2.91
CA MET A 8 -1.71 -4.85 2.03
C MET A 8 -1.31 -3.55 1.34
N THR A 9 -2.28 -2.79 0.80
CA THR A 9 -2.00 -1.50 0.14
C THR A 9 -1.42 -0.49 1.12
N LEU A 10 -1.99 -0.34 2.31
CA LEU A 10 -1.48 0.59 3.31
C LEU A 10 -0.08 0.16 3.80
N ARG A 11 0.17 -1.14 3.98
CA ARG A 11 1.49 -1.68 4.34
C ARG A 11 2.51 -1.41 3.23
N TRP A 12 2.12 -1.61 1.98
CA TRP A 12 2.96 -1.35 0.82
C TRP A 12 3.40 0.12 0.78
N ILE A 13 2.51 1.08 1.04
CA ILE A 13 2.87 2.50 1.11
C ILE A 13 3.86 2.77 2.26
N LEU A 14 3.64 2.17 3.43
CA LEU A 14 4.52 2.33 4.59
C LEU A 14 5.91 1.67 4.43
N ASP A 15 6.07 0.72 3.53
CA ASP A 15 7.36 0.04 3.31
C ASP A 15 8.40 0.92 2.59
N PHE A 16 7.98 2.04 1.99
CA PHE A 16 8.91 2.95 1.32
C PHE A 16 9.67 3.80 2.33
N GLU A 17 11.00 3.82 2.23
CA GLU A 17 11.87 4.63 3.10
C GLU A 17 11.49 6.13 3.11
N ALA A 18 11.01 6.64 1.97
CA ALA A 18 10.58 8.04 1.85
C ALA A 18 9.27 8.36 2.60
N VAL A 19 8.53 7.35 3.08
CA VAL A 19 7.25 7.50 3.74
C VAL A 19 7.42 7.30 5.25
N SER A 20 7.25 8.38 6.01
CA SER A 20 7.30 8.33 7.48
C SER A 20 5.95 8.02 8.14
N VAL A 21 4.85 8.41 7.49
CA VAL A 21 3.49 8.26 8.01
C VAL A 21 2.48 8.21 6.86
N ILE A 22 1.42 7.43 7.04
CA ILE A 22 0.24 7.44 6.18
C ILE A 22 -0.97 7.96 6.97
N ILE A 23 -1.85 8.72 6.32
CA ILE A 23 -3.07 9.28 6.94
C ILE A 23 -4.28 8.84 6.10
N PRO A 24 -4.68 7.55 6.14
CA PRO A 24 -5.78 7.05 5.35
C PRO A 24 -7.13 7.56 5.86
N GLY A 25 -8.07 7.81 4.95
CA GLY A 25 -9.45 8.09 5.30
C GLY A 25 -10.16 6.88 5.92
N ALA A 26 -11.14 7.15 6.77
CA ALA A 26 -12.01 6.13 7.37
C ALA A 26 -13.42 6.69 7.57
N SER A 27 -14.43 5.92 7.19
CA SER A 27 -15.86 6.25 7.35
C SER A 27 -16.52 5.46 8.48
N THR A 28 -15.83 4.47 9.05
CA THR A 28 -16.32 3.68 10.19
C THR A 28 -15.24 3.49 11.26
N PRO A 29 -15.62 3.27 12.53
CA PRO A 29 -14.65 2.97 13.59
C PRO A 29 -13.82 1.71 13.33
N GLU A 30 -14.38 0.72 12.62
CA GLU A 30 -13.64 -0.49 12.28
C GLU A 30 -12.50 -0.19 11.31
N GLN A 31 -12.75 0.63 10.28
CA GLN A 31 -11.70 1.05 9.34
C GLN A 31 -10.57 1.80 10.06
N VAL A 32 -10.87 2.60 11.09
CA VAL A 32 -9.82 3.25 11.90
C VAL A 32 -8.93 2.22 12.58
N ARG A 33 -9.51 1.17 13.18
CA ARG A 33 -8.76 0.10 13.84
C ARG A 33 -7.95 -0.72 12.84
N GLU A 34 -8.56 -1.09 11.71
CA GLU A 34 -7.91 -1.85 10.64
C GLU A 34 -6.74 -1.07 10.03
N ASN A 35 -6.92 0.21 9.74
CA ASN A 35 -5.87 1.10 9.21
C ASN A 35 -4.71 1.22 10.21
N ALA A 36 -5.01 1.41 11.51
CA ALA A 36 -3.99 1.54 12.54
C ALA A 36 -3.20 0.23 12.76
N ALA A 37 -3.85 -0.92 12.62
CA ALA A 37 -3.20 -2.23 12.78
C ALA A 37 -2.09 -2.49 11.75
N VAL A 38 -2.13 -1.84 10.59
CA VAL A 38 -1.14 -1.99 9.51
C VAL A 38 0.28 -1.66 9.95
N SER A 39 0.44 -0.67 10.85
CA SER A 39 1.75 -0.27 11.37
C SER A 39 2.48 -1.40 12.13
N ALA A 40 1.74 -2.37 12.66
CA ALA A 40 2.28 -3.52 13.38
C ALA A 40 2.57 -4.74 12.48
N LEU A 41 2.12 -4.71 11.22
CA LEU A 41 2.37 -5.79 10.28
C LEU A 41 3.85 -5.79 9.84
N PRO A 42 4.44 -6.94 9.49
CA PRO A 42 5.78 -6.98 8.91
C PRO A 42 5.80 -6.28 7.54
N PRO A 43 6.98 -5.82 7.09
CA PRO A 43 7.18 -5.41 5.70
C PRO A 43 6.76 -6.50 4.73
N LEU A 44 6.24 -6.09 3.57
CA LEU A 44 5.99 -7.00 2.47
C LEU A 44 7.32 -7.52 1.91
N SER A 45 7.29 -8.67 1.25
CA SER A 45 8.50 -9.24 0.67
C SER A 45 9.05 -8.37 -0.47
N ASP A 46 10.37 -8.32 -0.61
CA ASP A 46 11.01 -7.64 -1.73
C ASP A 46 10.57 -8.19 -3.09
N GLU A 47 10.21 -9.48 -3.14
CA GLU A 47 9.66 -10.11 -4.34
C GLU A 47 8.35 -9.48 -4.76
N LEU A 48 7.43 -9.27 -3.81
CA LEU A 48 6.16 -8.60 -4.06
C LEU A 48 6.37 -7.16 -4.50
N HIS A 49 7.29 -6.43 -3.85
CA HIS A 49 7.67 -5.08 -4.25
C HIS A 49 8.18 -5.02 -5.70
N ARG A 50 9.10 -5.92 -6.08
CA ARG A 50 9.61 -6.01 -7.47
C ARG A 50 8.52 -6.42 -8.46
N PHE A 51 7.59 -7.28 -8.06
CA PHE A 51 6.47 -7.67 -8.91
C PHE A 51 5.54 -6.47 -9.18
N LEU A 52 5.11 -5.75 -8.14
CA LEU A 52 4.22 -4.60 -8.27
C LEU A 52 4.85 -3.47 -9.09
N ARG A 53 6.15 -3.22 -8.92
CA ARG A 53 6.90 -2.25 -9.74
C ARG A 53 6.86 -2.60 -11.22
N ARG A 54 7.19 -3.85 -11.57
CA ARG A 54 7.16 -4.33 -12.96
C ARG A 54 5.75 -4.24 -13.55
N PHE A 55 4.73 -4.63 -12.77
CA PHE A 55 3.34 -4.52 -13.19
C PHE A 55 2.94 -3.07 -13.45
N TYR A 56 3.32 -2.14 -12.57
CA TYR A 56 3.05 -0.72 -12.76
C TYR A 56 3.68 -0.19 -14.06
N GLU A 57 4.96 -0.48 -14.29
CA GLU A 57 5.71 -0.01 -15.46
C GLU A 57 5.18 -0.60 -16.77
N ALA A 58 4.87 -1.90 -16.79
CA ALA A 58 4.43 -2.60 -17.99
C ALA A 58 2.96 -2.35 -18.34
N GLU A 59 2.07 -2.36 -17.34
CA GLU A 59 0.63 -2.47 -17.58
C GLU A 59 -0.16 -1.25 -17.10
N VAL A 60 0.34 -0.45 -16.16
CA VAL A 60 -0.45 0.65 -15.55
C VAL A 60 -0.04 2.02 -16.07
N HIS A 61 1.26 2.28 -16.19
CA HIS A 61 1.79 3.62 -16.45
C HIS A 61 1.20 4.27 -17.71
N GLN A 62 1.06 3.50 -18.80
CA GLN A 62 0.48 3.98 -20.07
C GLN A 62 -0.98 4.46 -19.96
N HIS A 63 -1.71 4.04 -18.94
CA HIS A 63 -3.12 4.41 -18.75
C HIS A 63 -3.28 5.65 -17.86
N ILE A 64 -2.21 6.12 -17.21
CA ILE A 64 -2.25 7.30 -16.34
C ILE A 64 -2.22 8.56 -17.21
N ARG A 65 -3.26 9.39 -17.11
CA ARG A 65 -3.35 10.68 -17.80
C ARG A 65 -2.91 11.81 -16.88
N GLY A 66 -2.27 12.84 -17.44
CA GLY A 66 -1.89 14.06 -16.70
C GLY A 66 -0.55 13.95 -15.96
N ALA A 67 0.50 13.48 -16.65
CA ALA A 67 1.86 13.57 -16.10
C ALA A 67 2.23 15.05 -15.94
N TYR A 68 2.43 15.48 -14.69
CA TYR A 68 3.01 16.76 -14.32
C TYR A 68 4.52 16.62 -14.20
#